data_AF-A0A1Q6DPC3-F1
#
_entry.id   AF-A0A1Q6DPC3-F1
#
_cell.length_a   1.000
_cell.length_b   1.000
_cell.length_c   1.000
_cell.angle_alpha   90.00
_cell.angle_beta   90.00
_cell.angle_gamma   90.00
#
_symmetry.space_group_name_H-M   'P 1'
#
loop_
_entity.id
_entity.type
_entity.pdbx_description
1 polymer ?
#
loop_
_entity_poly.entity_id
_entity_poly.type
_entity_poly.pdbx_seq_one_letter_code
_entity_poly.pdbx_strand_id
1 'polypeptide(L)'
;MLSDKIKEIKLLMQYAVPPEEREQALALLEKYDGDRIALNLFHSFYSYLPEGLDDAISAVHVLARKEGLFLLCAVTGINNYLYMVSQEDAEFLGSSAEGIWDSDVRDFFGYRDQEESAKELADISSFSPYTPAHADEELCPVCSAADGELHALGCPVEVCPWCDGQLTRCNCRFTITGKSKLHTEADLLPLQEELHKKGRVPYDAKRQRPAYPEDIES
;
A
#
# COMPACT_ATOMS: atom_id res chain seq x y z
N MET A 1 16.82 7.99 1.08
CA MET A 1 15.40 7.77 1.48
C MET A 1 14.80 6.46 0.95
N LEU A 2 14.89 6.09 -0.34
CA LEU A 2 14.64 4.69 -0.77
C LEU A 2 15.94 3.87 -0.82
N SER A 3 17.02 4.50 -1.29
CA SER A 3 18.38 3.95 -1.31
C SER A 3 18.86 3.41 0.04
N ASP A 4 18.46 4.05 1.14
CA ASP A 4 18.89 3.66 2.49
C ASP A 4 18.09 2.46 2.97
N LYS A 5 16.79 2.42 2.66
CA LYS A 5 15.92 1.28 2.94
C LYS A 5 16.37 0.02 2.20
N ILE A 6 16.76 0.15 0.93
CA ILE A 6 17.33 -0.97 0.17
C ILE A 6 18.61 -1.49 0.82
N LYS A 7 19.52 -0.60 1.25
CA LYS A 7 20.76 -0.99 1.94
C LYS A 7 20.45 -1.74 3.24
N GLU A 8 19.46 -1.27 3.99
CA GLU A 8 19.01 -1.90 5.21
C GLU A 8 18.42 -3.29 4.94
N ILE A 9 17.52 -3.42 3.95
CA ILE A 9 16.99 -4.73 3.53
C ILE A 9 18.13 -5.67 3.12
N LYS A 10 19.07 -5.21 2.28
CA LYS A 10 20.24 -6.01 1.87
C LYS A 10 21.11 -6.43 3.06
N LEU A 11 21.17 -5.64 4.13
CA LEU A 11 21.85 -6.01 5.37
C LEU A 11 21.07 -7.08 6.14
N LEU A 12 19.76 -6.91 6.33
CA LEU A 12 18.89 -7.87 7.00
C LEU A 12 18.92 -9.24 6.30
N MET A 13 18.87 -9.24 4.97
CA MET A 13 18.94 -10.45 4.14
C MET A 13 20.24 -11.26 4.35
N GLN A 14 21.35 -10.64 4.78
CA GLN A 14 22.59 -11.38 5.06
C GLN A 14 22.45 -12.37 6.22
N TYR A 15 21.51 -12.10 7.13
CA TYR A 15 21.23 -12.91 8.30
C TYR A 15 19.94 -13.70 8.18
N ALA A 16 18.97 -13.18 7.42
CA ALA A 16 17.65 -13.77 7.30
C ALA A 16 17.51 -14.78 6.15
N VAL A 17 18.30 -14.63 5.08
CA VAL A 17 18.11 -15.45 3.86
C VAL A 17 19.10 -16.61 3.84
N PRO A 18 18.63 -17.85 3.62
CA PRO A 18 19.48 -19.02 3.42
C PRO A 18 20.57 -18.75 2.35
N PRO A 19 21.83 -19.15 2.57
CA PRO A 19 22.93 -18.84 1.65
C PRO A 19 22.67 -19.24 0.19
N GLU A 20 21.99 -20.36 -0.03
CA GLU A 20 21.63 -20.92 -1.34
C GLU A 20 20.58 -20.09 -2.10
N GLU A 21 19.72 -19.36 -1.40
CA GLU A 21 18.61 -18.59 -1.99
C GLU A 21 18.95 -17.10 -2.14
N ARG A 22 20.09 -16.68 -1.59
CA ARG A 22 20.49 -15.27 -1.49
C ARG A 22 20.57 -14.55 -2.84
N GLU A 23 21.10 -15.21 -3.87
CA GLU A 23 21.22 -14.61 -5.20
C GLU A 23 19.83 -14.34 -5.80
N GLN A 24 18.92 -15.31 -5.70
CA GLN A 24 17.55 -15.18 -6.22
C GLN A 24 16.77 -14.11 -5.45
N ALA A 25 16.87 -14.09 -4.12
CA ALA A 25 16.19 -13.11 -3.30
C ALA A 25 16.69 -11.68 -3.58
N LEU A 26 18.00 -11.49 -3.81
CA LEU A 26 18.57 -10.20 -4.18
C LEU A 26 18.08 -9.75 -5.57
N ALA A 27 18.02 -10.66 -6.54
CA ALA A 27 17.47 -10.35 -7.86
C ALA A 27 15.99 -9.92 -7.78
N LEU A 28 15.22 -10.55 -6.90
CA LEU A 28 13.82 -10.14 -6.65
C LEU A 28 13.75 -8.74 -6.04
N LEU A 29 14.58 -8.42 -5.05
CA LEU A 29 14.63 -7.08 -4.46
C LEU A 29 14.98 -6.01 -5.51
N GLU A 30 15.92 -6.30 -6.40
CA GLU A 30 16.35 -5.36 -7.46
C GLU A 30 15.25 -5.09 -8.48
N LYS A 31 14.36 -6.04 -8.74
CA LYS A 31 13.16 -5.82 -9.56
C LYS A 31 12.23 -4.73 -8.99
N TYR A 32 12.28 -4.48 -7.68
CA TYR A 32 11.39 -3.56 -6.96
C TYR A 32 12.12 -2.38 -6.31
N ASP A 33 13.34 -2.04 -6.74
CA ASP A 33 14.18 -1.01 -6.11
C ASP A 33 13.56 0.40 -6.10
N GLY A 34 12.70 0.72 -7.06
CA GLY A 34 11.94 1.97 -7.13
C GLY A 34 10.58 1.92 -6.45
N ASP A 35 10.15 0.75 -5.94
CA ASP A 35 8.77 0.54 -5.52
C ASP A 35 8.58 0.53 -4.01
N ARG A 36 7.99 1.62 -3.49
CA ARG A 36 7.86 1.82 -2.06
C ARG A 36 6.95 0.78 -1.39
N ILE A 37 5.89 0.35 -2.07
CA ILE A 37 4.97 -0.69 -1.59
C ILE A 37 5.75 -1.99 -1.36
N ALA A 38 6.40 -2.54 -2.39
CA ALA A 38 7.17 -3.77 -2.23
C ALA A 38 8.32 -3.62 -1.22
N LEU A 39 9.04 -2.50 -1.22
CA LEU A 39 10.12 -2.26 -0.25
C LEU A 39 9.62 -2.19 1.19
N ASN A 40 8.39 -1.72 1.44
CA ASN A 40 7.78 -1.76 2.77
C ASN A 40 7.54 -3.20 3.21
N LEU A 41 6.99 -4.05 2.33
CA LEU A 41 6.80 -5.48 2.59
C LEU A 41 8.14 -6.18 2.86
N PHE A 42 9.14 -6.03 1.99
CA PHE A 42 10.45 -6.66 2.15
C PHE A 42 11.09 -6.27 3.47
N HIS A 43 11.06 -4.98 3.80
CA HIS A 43 11.62 -4.49 5.06
C HIS A 43 10.88 -5.06 6.26
N SER A 44 9.54 -5.10 6.26
CA SER A 44 8.77 -5.72 7.34
C SER A 44 9.12 -7.19 7.52
N PHE A 45 9.14 -7.97 6.43
CA PHE A 45 9.44 -9.40 6.46
C PHE A 45 10.85 -9.68 6.99
N TYR A 46 11.88 -9.02 6.46
CA TYR A 46 13.26 -9.29 6.85
C TYR A 46 13.66 -8.65 8.20
N SER A 47 12.89 -7.68 8.69
CA SER A 47 13.06 -7.14 10.04
C SER A 47 12.50 -8.10 11.10
N TYR A 48 11.42 -8.82 10.77
CA TYR A 48 10.72 -9.71 11.67
C TYR A 48 10.25 -10.95 10.91
N LEU A 49 11.13 -11.97 10.84
CA LEU A 49 10.81 -13.24 10.20
C LEU A 49 9.64 -13.91 10.94
N PRO A 50 8.53 -14.24 10.26
CA PRO A 50 7.31 -14.73 10.92
C PRO A 50 7.53 -15.93 11.84
N GLU A 51 8.35 -16.90 11.42
CA GLU A 51 8.65 -18.12 12.21
C GLU A 51 9.95 -18.02 13.02
N GLY A 52 10.67 -16.89 12.91
CA GLY A 52 12.03 -16.76 13.46
C GLY A 52 13.06 -17.72 12.83
N LEU A 53 12.75 -18.27 11.66
CA LEU A 53 13.62 -19.14 10.86
C LEU A 53 14.09 -18.40 9.62
N ASP A 54 15.30 -18.72 9.16
CA ASP A 54 15.85 -18.19 7.91
C ASP A 54 14.92 -18.55 6.75
N ASP A 55 14.54 -17.55 5.95
CA ASP A 55 13.57 -17.69 4.86
C ASP A 55 13.77 -16.60 3.79
N ALA A 56 13.25 -16.84 2.60
CA ALA A 56 13.38 -15.96 1.46
C ALA A 56 12.05 -15.72 0.77
N ILE A 57 11.74 -14.45 0.47
CA ILE A 57 10.64 -14.13 -0.42
C ILE A 57 11.04 -14.53 -1.85
N SER A 58 10.28 -15.42 -2.44
CA SER A 58 10.48 -15.92 -3.80
C SER A 58 9.53 -15.27 -4.81
N ALA A 59 8.35 -14.83 -4.37
CA ALA A 59 7.38 -14.10 -5.17
C ALA A 59 6.48 -13.22 -4.30
N VAL A 60 5.83 -12.24 -4.93
CA VAL A 60 4.82 -11.39 -4.31
C VAL A 60 3.58 -11.41 -5.20
N HIS A 61 2.42 -11.68 -4.62
CA HIS A 61 1.12 -11.66 -5.31
C HIS A 61 0.25 -10.54 -4.74
N VAL A 62 -0.55 -9.93 -5.61
CA VAL A 62 -1.58 -8.96 -5.21
C VAL A 62 -2.91 -9.66 -5.06
N LEU A 63 -3.46 -9.64 -3.85
CA LEU A 63 -4.71 -10.31 -3.52
C LEU A 63 -5.89 -9.37 -3.70
N ALA A 64 -5.74 -8.15 -3.19
CA ALA A 64 -6.72 -7.09 -3.33
C ALA A 64 -6.04 -5.72 -3.27
N ARG A 65 -6.74 -4.71 -3.78
CA ARG A 65 -6.37 -3.29 -3.69
C ARG A 65 -7.63 -2.51 -3.36
N LYS A 66 -7.49 -1.53 -2.45
CA LYS A 66 -8.59 -0.64 -2.10
C LYS A 66 -8.06 0.65 -1.47
N GLU A 67 -8.43 1.80 -2.02
CA GLU A 67 -8.14 3.14 -1.48
C GLU A 67 -6.65 3.38 -1.21
N GLY A 68 -5.78 2.81 -2.05
CA GLY A 68 -4.32 2.92 -1.92
C GLY A 68 -3.65 1.93 -0.95
N LEU A 69 -4.44 1.07 -0.30
CA LEU A 69 -3.94 -0.06 0.47
C LEU A 69 -3.89 -1.33 -0.39
N PHE A 70 -2.81 -2.08 -0.24
CA PHE A 70 -2.60 -3.35 -0.92
C PHE A 70 -2.68 -4.49 0.08
N LEU A 71 -3.48 -5.51 -0.23
CA LEU A 71 -3.35 -6.80 0.40
C LEU A 71 -2.41 -7.65 -0.46
N LEU A 72 -1.20 -7.87 0.04
CA LEU A 72 -0.15 -8.62 -0.65
C LEU A 72 0.12 -9.94 0.05
N CYS A 73 0.50 -10.94 -0.74
CA CYS A 73 1.01 -12.20 -0.24
C CYS A 73 2.49 -12.34 -0.60
N ALA A 74 3.34 -12.51 0.41
CA ALA A 74 4.72 -12.91 0.25
C ALA A 74 4.80 -14.45 0.21
N VAL A 75 5.28 -15.00 -0.90
CA VAL A 75 5.47 -16.44 -1.08
C VAL A 75 6.90 -16.80 -0.72
N THR A 76 7.07 -17.74 0.19
CA THR A 76 8.40 -18.14 0.70
C THR A 76 8.61 -19.66 0.62
N GLY A 77 9.77 -20.14 1.07
CA GLY A 77 10.05 -21.57 1.16
C GLY A 77 9.29 -22.27 2.30
N ILE A 78 8.91 -21.52 3.34
CA ILE A 78 8.25 -22.06 4.53
C ILE A 78 6.72 -21.96 4.42
N ASN A 79 6.19 -20.77 4.11
CA ASN A 79 4.75 -20.53 4.04
C ASN A 79 4.42 -19.31 3.16
N ASN A 80 3.13 -19.02 3.03
CA ASN A 80 2.61 -17.82 2.41
C ASN A 80 2.13 -16.86 3.50
N TYR A 81 2.61 -15.62 3.44
CA TYR A 81 2.40 -14.61 4.47
C TYR A 81 1.63 -13.42 3.92
N LEU A 82 0.60 -13.01 4.65
CA LEU A 82 -0.27 -11.91 4.30
C LEU A 82 0.25 -10.60 4.90
N TYR A 83 0.26 -9.55 4.08
CA TYR A 83 0.63 -8.21 4.47
C TYR A 83 -0.39 -7.19 3.97
N MET A 84 -0.81 -6.27 4.83
CA MET A 84 -1.44 -5.03 4.41
C MET A 84 -0.35 -3.99 4.22
N VAL A 85 -0.28 -3.37 3.05
CA VAL A 85 0.84 -2.50 2.68
C VAL A 85 0.32 -1.16 2.17
N SER A 86 0.92 -0.10 2.69
CA SER A 86 0.67 1.28 2.29
C SER A 86 1.95 1.90 1.72
N GLN A 87 1.87 3.17 1.32
CA GLN A 87 3.05 3.96 0.95
C GLN A 87 3.98 4.23 2.14
N GLU A 88 3.49 4.12 3.36
CA GLU A 88 4.23 4.47 4.57
C GLU A 88 4.90 3.25 5.19
N ASP A 89 4.16 2.15 5.31
CA ASP A 89 4.53 0.95 6.05
C ASP A 89 3.89 -0.34 5.50
N ALA A 90 4.19 -1.45 6.16
CA ALA A 90 3.59 -2.75 5.93
C ALA A 90 3.29 -3.40 7.28
N GLU A 91 2.11 -4.02 7.38
CA GLU A 91 1.64 -4.71 8.57
C GLU A 91 1.45 -6.20 8.26
N PHE A 92 1.99 -7.06 9.13
CA PHE A 92 1.86 -8.50 9.02
C PHE A 92 0.51 -8.96 9.54
N LEU A 93 -0.21 -9.76 8.74
CA LEU A 93 -1.56 -10.24 9.06
C LEU A 93 -1.64 -11.72 9.43
N GLY A 94 -0.55 -12.47 9.28
CA GLY A 94 -0.51 -13.92 9.52
C GLY A 94 -0.23 -14.74 8.27
N SER A 95 -0.43 -16.06 8.38
CA SER A 95 -0.32 -16.99 7.26
C SER A 95 -1.58 -16.97 6.41
N SER A 96 -1.44 -17.10 5.08
CA SER A 96 -2.59 -17.20 4.19
C SER A 96 -3.46 -18.44 4.46
N ALA A 97 -2.86 -19.51 4.98
CA ALA A 97 -3.56 -20.75 5.32
C ALA A 97 -4.56 -20.58 6.48
N GLU A 98 -4.35 -19.59 7.35
CA GLU A 98 -5.23 -19.29 8.48
C GLU A 98 -6.27 -18.21 8.14
N GLY A 99 -6.15 -17.58 6.97
CA GLY A 99 -6.94 -16.41 6.60
C GLY A 99 -6.55 -15.15 7.39
N ILE A 100 -7.40 -14.13 7.31
CA ILE A 100 -7.18 -12.84 7.99
C ILE A 100 -7.91 -12.87 9.33
N TRP A 101 -7.18 -12.67 10.43
CA TRP A 101 -7.74 -12.67 11.79
C TRP A 101 -8.34 -11.33 12.23
N ASP A 102 -7.81 -10.23 11.74
CA ASP A 102 -8.31 -8.89 12.05
C ASP A 102 -9.65 -8.62 11.37
N SER A 103 -10.68 -8.24 12.14
CA SER A 103 -12.02 -7.97 11.60
C SER A 103 -12.08 -6.72 10.75
N ASP A 104 -11.34 -5.68 11.12
CA ASP A 104 -11.40 -4.39 10.45
C ASP A 104 -10.73 -4.52 9.08
N VAL A 105 -9.62 -5.27 8.99
CA VAL A 105 -8.96 -5.61 7.72
C VAL A 105 -9.87 -6.48 6.84
N ARG A 106 -10.53 -7.49 7.40
CA ARG A 106 -11.47 -8.34 6.65
C ARG A 106 -12.61 -7.52 6.06
N ASP A 107 -13.30 -6.75 6.89
CA ASP A 107 -14.43 -5.92 6.50
C ASP A 107 -14.01 -4.89 5.44
N PHE A 108 -12.81 -4.33 5.57
CA PHE A 108 -12.25 -3.40 4.60
C PHE A 108 -12.04 -4.04 3.23
N PHE A 109 -11.44 -5.24 3.15
CA PHE A 109 -11.22 -5.95 1.88
C PHE A 109 -12.43 -6.75 1.40
N GLY A 110 -13.52 -6.79 2.18
CA GLY A 110 -14.78 -7.41 1.78
C GLY A 110 -14.89 -8.90 2.08
N TYR A 111 -14.07 -9.44 2.99
CA TYR A 111 -14.20 -10.80 3.48
C TYR A 111 -15.22 -10.84 4.62
N ARG A 112 -16.18 -11.76 4.57
CA ARG A 112 -17.24 -11.91 5.57
C ARG A 112 -16.73 -12.44 6.89
N ASP A 113 -15.83 -13.43 6.83
CA ASP A 113 -15.28 -14.09 8.01
C ASP A 113 -13.90 -14.70 7.71
N GLN A 114 -13.23 -15.15 8.77
CA GLN A 114 -11.89 -15.74 8.67
C GLN A 114 -11.90 -16.99 7.77
N GLU A 115 -12.91 -17.85 7.88
CA GLU A 115 -12.97 -19.11 7.15
C GLU A 115 -13.12 -18.88 5.63
N GLU A 116 -13.92 -17.88 5.24
CA GLU A 116 -14.02 -17.44 3.86
C GLU A 116 -12.68 -16.91 3.34
N SER A 117 -12.03 -16.01 4.09
CA SER A 117 -10.72 -15.49 3.68
C SER A 117 -9.67 -16.60 3.53
N ALA A 118 -9.63 -17.58 4.43
CA ALA A 118 -8.71 -18.72 4.34
C ALA A 118 -8.97 -19.57 3.09
N LYS A 119 -10.25 -19.74 2.70
CA LYS A 119 -10.62 -20.50 1.49
C LYS A 119 -10.24 -19.76 0.21
N GLU A 120 -10.53 -18.46 0.12
CA GLU A 120 -10.21 -17.67 -1.06
C GLU A 120 -8.70 -17.49 -1.24
N LEU A 121 -7.96 -17.40 -0.14
CA LEU A 121 -6.50 -17.23 -0.12
C LEU A 121 -5.74 -18.56 -0.10
N ALA A 122 -6.42 -19.70 -0.24
CA ALA A 122 -5.79 -21.02 -0.25
C ALA A 122 -4.92 -21.25 -1.50
N ASP A 123 -5.36 -20.73 -2.65
CA ASP A 123 -4.63 -20.83 -3.92
C ASP A 123 -4.03 -19.48 -4.33
N ILE A 124 -2.92 -19.13 -3.70
CA ILE A 124 -2.17 -17.89 -4.00
C ILE A 124 -1.73 -17.83 -5.47
N SER A 125 -1.52 -18.98 -6.12
CA SER A 125 -1.09 -19.03 -7.52
C SER A 125 -2.16 -18.55 -8.51
N SER A 126 -3.43 -18.53 -8.09
CA SER A 126 -4.54 -17.98 -8.88
C SER A 126 -4.54 -16.44 -8.95
N PHE A 127 -3.84 -15.78 -8.01
CA PHE A 127 -3.73 -14.33 -7.96
C PHE A 127 -2.62 -13.80 -8.85
N SER A 128 -2.77 -12.56 -9.32
CA SER A 128 -1.79 -11.94 -10.20
C SER A 128 -0.47 -11.68 -9.46
N PRO A 129 0.69 -11.93 -10.08
CA PRO A 129 1.97 -11.44 -9.58
C PRO A 129 1.91 -9.92 -9.40
N TYR A 130 2.48 -9.45 -8.29
CA TYR A 130 2.57 -8.01 -8.03
C TYR A 130 3.48 -7.34 -9.08
N THR A 131 3.06 -6.14 -9.50
CA THR A 131 3.85 -5.27 -10.37
C THR A 131 4.06 -3.93 -9.66
N PRO A 132 5.22 -3.28 -9.84
CA PRO A 132 5.53 -2.03 -9.16
C PRO A 132 4.43 -0.96 -9.33
N ALA A 133 3.94 -0.40 -8.23
CA ALA A 133 2.80 0.52 -8.26
C ALA A 133 3.13 1.83 -9.01
N HIS A 134 4.39 2.27 -8.98
CA HIS A 134 4.81 3.48 -9.68
C HIS A 134 4.78 3.35 -11.21
N ALA A 135 4.81 2.13 -11.73
CA ALA A 135 4.75 1.86 -13.17
C ALA A 135 3.30 1.79 -13.70
N ASP A 136 2.31 1.75 -12.80
CA ASP A 136 0.89 1.70 -13.16
C ASP A 136 0.35 3.14 -13.36
N GLU A 137 -0.06 3.44 -14.58
CA GLU A 137 -0.58 4.77 -14.95
C GLU A 137 -1.98 5.03 -14.39
N GLU A 138 -2.73 3.97 -14.07
CA GLU A 138 -4.07 4.05 -13.52
C GLU A 138 -4.07 4.26 -11.99
N LEU A 139 -2.90 4.22 -11.35
CA LEU A 139 -2.74 4.49 -9.92
C LEU A 139 -2.36 5.95 -9.66
N CYS A 140 -2.76 6.47 -8.50
CA CYS A 140 -2.24 7.73 -8.02
C CYS A 140 -0.75 7.58 -7.71
N PRO A 141 0.14 8.44 -8.25
CA PRO A 141 1.58 8.31 -8.00
C PRO A 141 2.00 8.64 -6.57
N VAL A 142 1.08 9.14 -5.73
CA VAL A 142 1.37 9.52 -4.35
C VAL A 142 0.82 8.52 -3.34
N CYS A 143 -0.46 8.15 -3.46
CA CYS A 143 -1.11 7.23 -2.51
C CYS A 143 -1.47 5.87 -3.12
N SER A 144 -1.27 5.67 -4.42
CA SER A 144 -1.60 4.45 -5.16
C SER A 144 -3.08 4.05 -5.19
N ALA A 145 -4.00 4.96 -4.86
CA ALA A 145 -5.43 4.75 -5.14
C ALA A 145 -5.66 4.54 -6.64
N ALA A 146 -6.49 3.57 -7.02
CA ALA A 146 -6.79 3.27 -8.42
C ALA A 146 -7.86 4.23 -8.98
N ASP A 147 -7.95 4.32 -10.31
CA ASP A 147 -9.01 5.07 -10.99
C ASP A 147 -10.40 4.64 -10.48
N GLY A 148 -11.22 5.61 -10.08
CA GLY A 148 -12.53 5.38 -9.46
C GLY A 148 -12.51 5.09 -7.95
N GLU A 149 -11.35 4.92 -7.32
CA GLU A 149 -11.24 4.76 -5.87
C GLU A 149 -11.08 6.11 -5.15
N LEU A 150 -11.32 6.13 -3.83
CA LEU A 150 -11.00 7.28 -3.02
C LEU A 150 -9.49 7.31 -2.71
N HIS A 151 -8.91 8.50 -2.66
CA HIS A 151 -7.54 8.67 -2.18
C HIS A 151 -7.39 8.25 -0.72
N ALA A 152 -6.18 7.90 -0.28
CA ALA A 152 -5.84 7.98 1.13
C ALA A 152 -6.03 9.43 1.63
N LEU A 153 -6.68 9.61 2.78
CA LEU A 153 -7.00 10.94 3.30
C LEU A 153 -5.70 11.73 3.54
N GLY A 154 -5.63 12.93 2.96
CA GLY A 154 -4.42 13.76 3.04
C GLY A 154 -3.46 13.60 1.86
N CYS A 155 -3.82 12.79 0.86
CA CYS A 155 -3.11 12.77 -0.42
C CYS A 155 -3.11 14.18 -1.05
N PRO A 156 -1.95 14.70 -1.52
CA PRO A 156 -1.88 16.01 -2.14
C PRO A 156 -2.58 16.11 -3.50
N VAL A 157 -2.90 14.97 -4.12
CA VAL A 157 -3.65 14.88 -5.38
C VAL A 157 -5.16 14.91 -5.14
N GLU A 158 -5.62 14.62 -3.91
CA GLU A 158 -7.04 14.57 -3.59
C GLU A 158 -7.76 15.90 -3.86
N VAL A 159 -8.87 15.82 -4.58
CA VAL A 159 -9.70 16.97 -4.94
C VAL A 159 -10.73 17.26 -3.85
N CYS A 160 -10.86 18.54 -3.49
CA CYS A 160 -11.80 19.05 -2.51
C CYS A 160 -13.23 19.09 -3.10
N PRO A 161 -14.23 18.39 -2.52
CA PRO A 161 -15.60 18.32 -3.07
C PRO A 161 -16.40 19.63 -2.95
N TRP A 162 -15.83 20.68 -2.36
CA TRP A 162 -16.49 21.99 -2.22
C TRP A 162 -15.97 23.05 -3.17
N CYS A 163 -14.72 22.95 -3.64
CA CYS A 163 -14.08 24.01 -4.42
C CYS A 163 -13.26 23.51 -5.61
N ASP A 164 -13.21 22.19 -5.83
CA ASP A 164 -12.47 21.51 -6.90
C ASP A 164 -10.93 21.76 -6.88
N GLY A 165 -10.41 22.47 -5.88
CA GLY A 165 -8.98 22.59 -5.62
C GLY A 165 -8.42 21.38 -4.86
N GLN A 166 -7.10 21.32 -4.65
CA GLN A 166 -6.47 20.27 -3.85
C GLN A 166 -6.89 20.37 -2.37
N LEU A 167 -7.41 19.29 -1.78
CA LEU A 167 -7.94 19.25 -0.41
C LEU A 167 -6.88 19.72 0.61
N THR A 168 -5.65 19.23 0.46
CA THR A 168 -4.49 19.56 1.30
C THR A 168 -3.99 21.01 1.13
N ARG A 169 -4.49 21.77 0.15
CA ARG A 169 -4.13 23.18 -0.06
C ARG A 169 -5.29 24.17 0.04
N CYS A 170 -6.53 23.70 -0.06
CA CYS A 170 -7.70 24.58 0.00
C CYS A 170 -7.99 25.11 1.42
N ASN A 171 -8.62 26.28 1.52
CA ASN A 171 -9.07 26.83 2.80
C ASN A 171 -10.38 26.21 3.32
N CYS A 172 -11.12 25.45 2.48
CA CYS A 172 -12.39 24.83 2.87
C CYS A 172 -12.24 23.98 4.14
N ARG A 173 -11.13 23.24 4.29
CA ARG A 173 -10.85 22.42 5.47
C ARG A 173 -10.92 23.21 6.78
N PHE A 174 -10.50 24.48 6.77
CA PHE A 174 -10.50 25.35 7.95
C PHE A 174 -11.90 25.93 8.19
N THR A 175 -12.60 26.32 7.13
CA THR A 175 -13.98 26.81 7.21
C THR A 175 -14.94 25.74 7.75
N ILE A 176 -14.81 24.50 7.26
CA ILE A 176 -15.67 23.36 7.62
C ILE A 176 -15.44 22.96 9.08
N THR A 177 -14.18 22.84 9.48
CA THR A 177 -13.83 22.47 10.86
C THR A 177 -14.00 23.61 11.85
N GLY A 178 -14.17 24.85 11.39
CA GLY A 178 -14.16 26.05 12.21
C GLY A 178 -12.80 26.35 12.87
N LYS A 179 -11.72 25.69 12.42
CA LYS A 179 -10.38 25.79 12.99
C LYS A 179 -9.49 26.67 12.14
N SER A 180 -8.63 27.47 12.77
CA SER A 180 -7.62 28.26 12.06
C SER A 180 -6.43 27.42 11.60
N LYS A 181 -6.19 26.26 12.23
CA LYS A 181 -5.12 25.30 11.91
C LYS A 181 -5.55 23.88 12.29
N LEU A 182 -4.99 22.87 11.62
CA LEU A 182 -5.13 21.45 11.93
C LEU A 182 -3.73 20.93 12.27
N HIS A 183 -3.50 20.52 13.52
CA HIS A 183 -2.17 20.13 14.01
C HIS A 183 -2.12 18.71 14.56
N THR A 184 -3.27 18.15 14.93
CA THR A 184 -3.41 16.84 15.53
C THR A 184 -4.35 15.97 14.70
N GLU A 185 -4.26 14.66 14.84
CA GLU A 185 -5.21 13.72 14.21
C GLU A 185 -6.65 13.97 14.68
N ALA A 186 -6.84 14.32 15.95
CA ALA A 186 -8.14 14.71 16.50
C ALA A 186 -8.73 15.95 15.78
N ASP A 187 -7.90 16.79 15.17
CA ASP A 187 -8.37 17.90 14.36
C ASP A 187 -8.95 17.47 13.01
N LEU A 188 -8.59 16.28 12.52
CA LEU A 188 -9.03 15.74 11.24
C LEU A 188 -10.37 15.01 11.34
N LEU A 189 -10.76 14.51 12.51
CA LEU A 189 -12.02 13.77 12.69
C LEU A 189 -13.26 14.54 12.19
N PRO A 190 -13.45 15.84 12.54
CA PRO A 190 -14.59 16.59 12.03
C PRO A 190 -14.53 16.80 10.51
N LEU A 191 -13.32 16.95 9.95
CA LEU A 191 -13.15 17.07 8.50
C LEU A 191 -13.53 15.77 7.80
N GLN A 192 -13.11 14.62 8.33
CA GLN A 192 -13.43 13.31 7.81
C GLN A 192 -14.93 13.02 7.85
N GLU A 193 -15.61 13.41 8.94
CA GLU A 193 -17.07 13.28 9.05
C GLU A 193 -17.80 14.09 7.98
N GLU A 194 -17.41 15.35 7.78
CA GLU A 194 -18.02 16.21 6.76
C GLU A 194 -17.70 15.77 5.33
N LEU A 195 -16.48 15.25 5.08
CA LEU A 195 -16.12 14.62 3.82
C LEU A 195 -16.97 13.39 3.54
N HIS A 196 -17.23 12.55 4.55
CA HIS A 196 -18.08 11.38 4.42
C HIS A 196 -19.53 11.77 4.09
N LYS A 197 -20.09 12.79 4.78
CA LYS A 197 -21.43 13.30 4.51
C LYS A 197 -21.56 13.92 3.11
N LYS A 198 -20.55 14.69 2.69
CA LYS A 198 -20.55 15.36 1.38
C LYS A 198 -20.34 14.37 0.24
N GLY A 199 -19.59 13.30 0.48
CA GLY A 199 -19.03 12.42 -0.53
C GLY A 199 -17.68 12.96 -1.02
N ARG A 200 -16.63 12.14 -0.87
CA ARG A 200 -15.30 12.42 -1.42
C ARG A 200 -15.30 12.23 -2.94
N VAL A 201 -14.43 12.96 -3.63
CA VAL A 201 -14.26 12.84 -5.08
C VAL A 201 -13.34 11.64 -5.38
N PRO A 202 -13.80 10.64 -6.14
CA PRO A 202 -12.93 9.57 -6.59
C PRO A 202 -11.75 10.06 -7.43
N TYR A 203 -10.67 9.30 -7.41
CA TYR A 203 -9.51 9.53 -8.26
C TYR A 203 -9.90 9.33 -9.72
N ASP A 204 -9.47 10.27 -10.56
CA ASP A 204 -9.59 10.21 -12.02
C ASP A 204 -8.16 10.30 -12.55
N ALA A 205 -7.60 9.17 -12.99
CA ALA A 205 -6.21 9.07 -13.42
C ALA A 205 -5.91 10.02 -14.60
N LYS A 206 -6.88 10.25 -15.49
CA LYS A 206 -6.69 11.11 -16.66
C LYS A 206 -6.63 12.59 -16.31
N ARG A 207 -7.35 13.02 -15.26
CA ARG A 207 -7.46 14.44 -14.89
C ARG A 207 -6.59 14.83 -13.71
N GLN A 208 -6.39 13.90 -12.77
CA GLN A 208 -5.76 14.20 -11.48
C GLN A 208 -4.31 13.72 -11.43
N ARG A 209 -3.90 12.76 -12.28
CA ARG A 209 -2.49 12.35 -12.34
C ARG A 209 -1.64 13.56 -12.78
N PRO A 210 -0.64 13.97 -11.99
CA PRO A 210 0.24 15.05 -12.39
C PRO A 210 0.98 14.65 -13.67
N ALA A 211 0.64 15.28 -14.78
CA ALA A 211 1.46 15.25 -15.98
C ALA A 211 2.61 16.24 -15.77
N TYR A 212 3.86 15.81 -15.99
CA TYR A 212 4.87 16.77 -16.35
C TYR A 212 4.47 17.35 -17.70
N PRO A 213 4.48 18.68 -17.90
CA PRO A 213 4.41 19.19 -19.25
C PRO A 213 5.58 18.55 -20.01
N GLU A 214 5.28 17.67 -20.96
CA GLU A 214 6.26 17.26 -21.96
C GLU A 214 6.81 18.56 -22.55
N ASP A 215 8.14 18.66 -22.66
CA ASP A 215 8.78 19.81 -23.29
C ASP A 215 8.05 20.07 -24.61
N ILE A 216 7.23 21.12 -24.64
CA ILE A 216 6.55 21.58 -25.83
C ILE A 216 7.70 22.10 -26.69
N GLU A 217 8.23 21.22 -27.56
CA GLU A 217 9.18 21.61 -28.59
C GLU A 217 8.51 22.71 -29.42
N SER A 218 9.00 23.94 -29.20
CA SER A 218 8.63 25.15 -29.93
C SER A 218 9.27 25.19 -31.30
#